data_AF-A0A1A8SLZ5-F1
#
_entry.id   AF-A0A1A8SLZ5-F1
#
_cell.length_a   1.000
_cell.length_b   1.000
_cell.length_c   1.000
_cell.angle_alpha   90.00
_cell.angle_beta   90.00
_cell.angle_gamma   90.00
#
_symmetry.space_group_name_H-M   'P 1'
#
loop_
_entity.id
_entity.type
_entity.pdbx_description
1 polymer ?
#
loop_
_entity_poly.entity_id
_entity_poly.type
_entity_poly.pdbx_seq_one_letter_code
_entity_poly.pdbx_strand_id
1 'polypeptide(L)'
;EGDLWESFAHFNTNASGTFSSTNDHSVGGSYLGCEPMGLFWGMEPAPGSREGLRLRKRNVEAPYVVRISLLEGHVSPSEDQTTELAAVNAERWYLSPGVKRIDTLQNGIVGALFLPPGPGPFPAMLDL
;
A
#
# COMPACT_ATOMS: atom_id res chain seq x y z
N GLU A 1 10.49 -12.30 1.42
CA GLU A 1 9.72 -11.30 0.67
C GLU A 1 8.98 -12.06 -0.41
N GLY A 2 7.67 -11.89 -0.55
CA GLY A 2 6.86 -12.72 -1.44
C GLY A 2 5.56 -13.25 -0.86
N ASP A 3 5.22 -12.93 0.39
CA ASP A 3 3.85 -13.15 0.90
C ASP A 3 2.93 -12.12 0.20
N LEU A 4 1.82 -12.58 -0.38
CA LEU A 4 0.85 -11.71 -1.05
C LEU A 4 -0.07 -11.05 -0.03
N TRP A 5 -0.26 -9.75 -0.19
CA TRP A 5 -1.22 -8.96 0.58
C TRP A 5 -2.21 -8.36 -0.40
N GLU A 6 -3.49 -8.52 -0.10
CA GLU A 6 -4.56 -8.09 -0.99
C GLU A 6 -5.72 -7.51 -0.21
N SER A 7 -6.47 -6.67 -0.90
CA SER A 7 -7.78 -6.22 -0.49
C SER A 7 -8.60 -6.00 -1.76
N PHE A 8 -9.91 -5.99 -1.62
CA PHE A 8 -10.81 -5.73 -2.72
C PHE A 8 -12.02 -4.96 -2.23
N ALA A 9 -12.67 -4.26 -3.15
CA ALA A 9 -13.89 -3.55 -2.88
C ALA A 9 -14.80 -3.61 -4.10
N HIS A 10 -16.09 -3.68 -3.86
CA HIS A 10 -17.10 -3.71 -4.90
C HIS A 10 -17.73 -2.33 -5.05
N PHE A 11 -17.77 -1.83 -6.27
CA PHE A 11 -18.41 -0.57 -6.61
C PHE A 11 -19.48 -0.80 -7.67
N ASN A 12 -20.47 0.09 -7.70
CA ASN A 12 -21.44 0.17 -8.79
C ASN A 12 -21.12 1.40 -9.62
N THR A 13 -21.02 1.24 -10.93
CA THR A 13 -20.86 2.39 -11.83
C THR A 13 -22.17 3.14 -11.97
N ASN A 14 -22.07 4.45 -12.16
CA ASN A 14 -23.20 5.27 -12.57
C ASN A 14 -23.60 5.01 -14.04
N ALA A 15 -24.61 5.75 -14.54
CA ALA A 15 -25.14 5.60 -15.90
C ALA A 15 -24.09 5.89 -17.01
N SER A 16 -23.01 6.60 -16.71
CA SER A 16 -21.89 6.82 -17.63
C SER A 16 -20.80 5.75 -17.54
N GLY A 17 -20.98 4.69 -16.75
CA GLY A 17 -20.00 3.61 -16.59
C GLY A 17 -18.80 3.99 -15.72
N THR A 18 -18.94 5.00 -14.86
CA THR A 18 -17.85 5.50 -14.00
C THR A 18 -18.18 5.35 -12.53
N PHE A 19 -17.17 5.20 -11.69
CA PHE A 19 -17.27 5.36 -10.24
C PHE A 19 -16.02 6.11 -9.73
N SER A 20 -16.10 6.62 -8.51
CA SER A 20 -15.06 7.38 -7.83
C SER A 20 -14.88 6.84 -6.43
N SER A 21 -13.69 6.31 -6.12
CA SER A 21 -13.37 5.79 -4.77
C SER A 21 -13.42 6.86 -3.67
N THR A 22 -13.44 8.15 -4.02
CA THR A 22 -13.52 9.26 -3.07
C THR A 22 -14.94 9.71 -2.73
N ASN A 23 -15.93 9.28 -3.52
CA ASN A 23 -17.31 9.77 -3.40
C ASN A 23 -18.34 8.64 -3.37
N ASP A 24 -18.07 7.52 -4.04
CA ASP A 24 -18.96 6.38 -4.10
C ASP A 24 -18.64 5.39 -2.98
N HIS A 25 -19.67 4.71 -2.50
CA HIS A 25 -19.55 3.74 -1.43
C HIS A 25 -19.11 2.39 -1.99
N SER A 26 -18.13 1.76 -1.35
CA SER A 26 -17.93 0.33 -1.47
C SER A 26 -19.17 -0.40 -0.91
N VAL A 27 -19.71 -1.33 -1.70
CA VAL A 27 -20.89 -2.14 -1.34
C VAL A 27 -20.53 -3.56 -0.89
N GLY A 28 -19.24 -3.92 -0.93
CA GLY A 28 -18.76 -5.25 -0.56
C GLY A 28 -17.24 -5.36 -0.59
N GLY A 29 -16.72 -6.47 -0.07
CA GLY A 29 -15.28 -6.77 -0.03
C GLY A 29 -14.63 -6.48 1.32
N SER A 30 -13.34 -6.12 1.29
CA SER A 30 -12.50 -5.89 2.48
C SER A 30 -12.94 -4.69 3.32
N TYR A 31 -13.71 -3.76 2.74
CA TYR A 31 -14.29 -2.62 3.46
C TYR A 31 -15.61 -2.17 2.81
N LEU A 32 -16.41 -1.43 3.59
CA LEU A 32 -17.69 -0.85 3.17
C LEU A 32 -17.67 0.67 3.31
N GLY A 33 -18.52 1.36 2.54
CA GLY A 33 -18.68 2.80 2.63
C GLY A 33 -17.67 3.59 1.78
N CYS A 34 -17.65 4.90 1.97
CA CYS A 34 -16.80 5.82 1.22
C CYS A 34 -15.43 5.96 1.90
N GLU A 35 -14.53 5.02 1.60
CA GLU A 35 -13.19 4.92 2.20
C GLU A 35 -12.11 5.04 1.10
N PRO A 36 -11.64 6.25 0.77
CA PRO A 36 -10.73 6.46 -0.37
C PRO A 36 -9.42 5.67 -0.31
N MET A 37 -8.96 5.37 0.91
CA MET A 37 -7.74 4.60 1.16
C MET A 37 -8.00 3.15 1.59
N GLY A 38 -9.26 2.69 1.49
CA GLY A 38 -9.71 1.37 1.91
C GLY A 38 -8.89 0.23 1.31
N LEU A 39 -8.56 0.33 0.03
CA LEU A 39 -7.73 -0.68 -0.66
C LEU A 39 -6.32 -0.81 -0.07
N PHE A 40 -5.82 0.20 0.63
CA PHE A 40 -4.48 0.18 1.20
C PHE A 40 -4.46 -0.26 2.66
N TRP A 41 -5.35 0.28 3.50
CA TRP A 41 -5.36 -0.08 4.92
C TRP A 41 -6.09 -1.40 5.19
N GLY A 42 -7.01 -1.81 4.30
CA GLY A 42 -7.74 -3.07 4.37
C GLY A 42 -7.00 -4.26 3.78
N MET A 43 -5.70 -4.12 3.48
CA MET A 43 -4.88 -5.23 2.99
C MET A 43 -4.65 -6.26 4.09
N GLU A 44 -4.94 -7.51 3.76
CA GLU A 44 -4.69 -8.67 4.61
C GLU A 44 -3.84 -9.69 3.84
N PRO A 45 -3.18 -10.65 4.53
CA PRO A 45 -2.53 -11.74 3.83
C PRO A 45 -3.54 -12.49 2.95
N ALA A 46 -3.17 -12.79 1.71
CA ALA A 46 -4.05 -13.46 0.77
C ALA A 46 -4.54 -14.82 1.33
N PRO A 47 -5.75 -15.28 0.95
CA PRO A 47 -6.26 -16.59 1.36
C PRO A 47 -5.26 -17.72 1.12
N GLY A 48 -5.09 -18.60 2.11
CA GLY A 48 -4.10 -19.69 2.06
C GLY A 48 -2.68 -19.28 2.46
N SER A 49 -2.46 -18.02 2.84
CA SER A 49 -1.19 -17.57 3.41
C SER A 49 -0.89 -18.24 4.76
N ARG A 50 0.41 -18.35 5.09
CA ARG A 50 0.86 -18.85 6.40
C ARG A 50 0.45 -17.93 7.55
N GLU A 51 0.37 -18.49 8.76
CA GLU A 51 0.05 -17.72 9.96
C GLU A 51 1.19 -16.81 10.43
N GLY A 52 0.85 -15.80 11.24
CA GLY A 52 1.83 -14.91 11.89
C GLY A 52 2.51 -13.91 10.96
N LEU A 53 1.89 -13.62 9.81
CA LEU A 53 2.41 -12.65 8.86
C LEU A 53 2.27 -11.21 9.35
N ARG A 54 3.29 -10.40 9.07
CA ARG A 54 3.27 -8.95 9.27
C ARG A 54 3.88 -8.28 8.06
N LEU A 55 3.14 -7.33 7.49
CA LEU A 55 3.65 -6.50 6.41
C LEU A 55 4.78 -5.62 6.95
N ARG A 56 6.00 -5.79 6.41
CA ARG A 56 7.18 -5.04 6.84
C ARG A 56 7.99 -4.61 5.63
N LYS A 57 8.24 -3.30 5.52
CA LYS A 57 9.20 -2.74 4.57
C LYS A 57 10.58 -2.70 5.22
N ARG A 58 11.54 -3.47 4.69
CA ARG A 58 12.92 -3.50 5.19
C ARG A 58 13.82 -2.53 4.44
N ASN A 59 13.76 -2.57 3.11
CA ASN A 59 14.45 -1.61 2.26
C ASN A 59 13.54 -0.41 1.97
N VAL A 60 13.77 0.70 2.65
CA VAL A 60 13.02 1.96 2.49
C VAL A 60 13.42 2.75 1.23
N GLU A 61 14.56 2.43 0.63
CA GLU A 61 15.07 3.11 -0.57
C GLU A 61 14.39 2.63 -1.86
N ALA A 62 13.63 1.53 -1.79
CA ALA A 62 12.79 1.05 -2.88
C ALA A 62 11.30 1.32 -2.55
N PRO A 63 10.44 1.62 -3.55
CA PRO A 63 9.02 1.76 -3.31
C PRO A 63 8.37 0.43 -2.92
N TYR A 64 7.19 0.51 -2.32
CA TYR A 64 6.26 -0.61 -2.26
C TYR A 64 5.29 -0.49 -3.43
N VAL A 65 5.33 -1.45 -4.35
CA VAL A 65 4.50 -1.45 -5.55
C VAL A 65 3.19 -2.15 -5.24
N VAL A 66 2.08 -1.44 -5.42
CA VAL A 66 0.72 -1.98 -5.29
C VAL A 66 0.11 -2.07 -6.68
N ARG A 67 -0.21 -3.28 -7.14
CA ARG A 67 -1.02 -3.47 -8.35
C ARG A 67 -2.49 -3.27 -7.99
N ILE A 68 -3.14 -2.36 -8.69
CA ILE A 68 -4.57 -2.09 -8.55
C ILE A 68 -5.22 -2.58 -9.85
N SER A 69 -6.10 -3.58 -9.71
CA SER A 69 -6.80 -4.20 -10.83
C SER A 69 -8.29 -3.87 -10.76
N LEU A 70 -8.88 -3.53 -11.91
CA LEU A 70 -10.32 -3.40 -12.09
C LEU A 70 -10.83 -4.71 -12.69
N LEU A 71 -11.72 -5.39 -11.96
CA LEU A 71 -12.30 -6.67 -12.36
C LEU A 71 -13.75 -6.47 -12.81
N GLU A 72 -14.20 -7.30 -13.74
CA GLU A 72 -15.58 -7.31 -14.20
C GLU A 72 -16.52 -7.91 -13.15
N GLY A 73 -17.56 -7.16 -12.76
CA GLY A 73 -18.55 -7.60 -11.78
C GLY A 73 -18.07 -7.57 -10.32
N HIS A 74 -18.90 -8.11 -9.42
CA HIS A 74 -18.56 -8.27 -8.00
C HIS A 74 -18.02 -9.67 -7.78
N VAL A 75 -16.70 -9.81 -7.74
CA VAL A 75 -16.01 -11.10 -7.63
C VAL A 75 -15.73 -11.50 -6.18
N SER A 76 -15.67 -12.80 -5.92
CA SER A 76 -15.13 -13.36 -4.68
C SER A 76 -13.66 -13.80 -4.88
N PRO A 77 -12.77 -13.67 -3.88
CA PRO A 77 -11.42 -14.23 -3.93
C PRO A 77 -11.36 -15.74 -4.22
N SER A 78 -12.47 -16.45 -4.02
CA SER A 78 -12.60 -17.89 -4.23
C SER A 78 -13.13 -18.28 -5.63
N GLU A 79 -13.37 -17.32 -6.53
CA GLU A 79 -13.91 -17.61 -7.87
C GLU A 79 -12.81 -17.95 -8.88
N ASP A 80 -13.01 -19.04 -9.62
CA ASP A 80 -12.02 -19.56 -10.58
C ASP A 80 -11.87 -18.71 -11.85
N GLN A 81 -12.84 -17.84 -12.16
CA GLN A 81 -12.80 -16.96 -13.32
C GLN A 81 -13.06 -15.52 -12.92
N THR A 82 -12.03 -14.69 -13.12
CA THR A 82 -12.14 -13.23 -13.01
C THR A 82 -11.61 -12.60 -14.31
N THR A 83 -12.35 -11.65 -14.86
CA THR A 83 -11.92 -10.89 -16.04
C THR A 83 -11.31 -9.57 -15.59
N GLU A 84 -10.01 -9.37 -15.79
CA GLU A 84 -9.35 -8.09 -15.54
C GLU A 84 -9.63 -7.13 -16.71
N LEU A 85 -10.34 -6.04 -16.42
CA LEU A 85 -10.69 -5.00 -17.39
C LEU A 85 -9.53 -3.99 -17.58
N ALA A 86 -8.81 -3.68 -16.50
CA ALA A 86 -7.66 -2.78 -16.50
C ALA A 86 -6.79 -3.00 -15.25
N ALA A 87 -5.53 -2.58 -15.30
CA ALA A 87 -4.66 -2.56 -14.14
C ALA A 87 -3.66 -1.39 -14.19
N VAL A 88 -3.24 -0.95 -13.01
CA VAL A 88 -2.18 0.05 -12.84
C VAL A 88 -1.29 -0.34 -11.67
N ASN A 89 -0.01 0.05 -11.73
CA ASN A 89 0.91 -0.07 -10.60
C ASN A 89 1.04 1.29 -9.91
N ALA A 90 0.74 1.33 -8.61
CA ALA A 90 0.96 2.48 -7.75
C ALA A 90 2.23 2.26 -6.92
N GLU A 91 3.22 3.12 -7.10
CA GLU A 91 4.44 3.12 -6.29
C GLU A 91 4.25 3.94 -5.02
N ARG A 92 4.45 3.32 -3.86
CA ARG A 92 4.40 3.97 -2.55
C ARG A 92 5.80 4.08 -1.97
N TRP A 93 6.34 5.29 -1.99
CA TRP A 93 7.69 5.59 -1.53
C TRP A 93 7.72 5.81 -0.01
N TYR A 94 8.72 5.20 0.65
CA TYR A 94 8.95 5.38 2.09
C TYR A 94 9.93 6.54 2.38
N LEU A 95 10.76 6.89 1.40
CA LEU A 95 11.60 8.09 1.46
C LEU A 95 10.96 9.22 0.67
N SER A 96 10.86 10.37 1.31
CA SER A 96 10.48 11.60 0.62
C SER A 96 11.60 12.06 -0.33
N PRO A 97 11.28 12.73 -1.44
CA PRO A 97 12.28 13.23 -2.37
C PRO A 97 13.37 14.06 -1.69
N GLY A 98 14.63 13.74 -1.98
CA GLY A 98 15.80 14.46 -1.45
C GLY A 98 16.22 14.09 -0.03
N VAL A 99 15.48 13.22 0.67
CA VAL A 99 15.92 12.69 1.96
C VAL A 99 17.15 11.80 1.77
N LYS A 100 18.21 12.04 2.55
CA LYS A 100 19.41 11.20 2.55
C LYS A 100 19.33 10.19 3.68
N ARG A 101 19.53 8.91 3.35
CA ARG A 101 19.74 7.83 4.33
C ARG A 101 21.23 7.63 4.55
N ILE A 102 21.68 7.65 5.80
CA ILE A 102 23.08 7.46 6.19
C ILE A 102 23.13 6.35 7.23
N ASP A 103 23.68 5.21 6.85
CA ASP A 103 23.94 4.12 7.79
C ASP A 103 25.02 4.56 8.80
N THR A 104 24.70 4.45 10.08
CA THR A 104 25.57 4.89 11.17
C THR A 104 26.06 3.68 11.95
N LEU A 105 27.38 3.51 11.96
CA LEU A 105 28.09 2.58 12.81
C LEU A 105 29.23 3.33 13.49
N GLN A 106 28.94 3.98 14.62
CA GLN A 106 29.92 4.84 15.29
C GLN A 106 29.71 4.83 16.80
N ASN A 107 30.80 4.73 17.57
CA ASN A 107 30.79 4.80 19.03
C ASN A 107 29.79 3.83 19.70
N GLY A 108 29.61 2.64 19.13
CA GLY A 108 28.66 1.63 19.61
C GLY A 108 27.21 1.85 19.17
N ILE A 109 26.90 2.91 18.43
CA ILE A 109 25.59 3.16 17.85
C ILE A 109 25.50 2.45 16.50
N VAL A 110 24.45 1.65 16.32
CA VAL A 110 24.07 1.01 15.05
C VAL A 110 22.68 1.52 14.68
N GLY A 111 22.54 2.18 13.53
CA GLY A 111 21.25 2.71 13.09
C GLY A 111 21.32 3.37 11.72
N ALA A 112 20.24 4.06 11.35
CA ALA A 112 20.19 4.87 10.13
C ALA A 112 19.72 6.28 10.46
N LEU A 113 20.46 7.28 9.98
CA LEU A 113 20.08 8.68 10.04
C LEU A 113 19.38 9.07 8.74
N PHE A 114 18.22 9.71 8.85
CA PHE A 114 17.49 10.27 7.73
C PHE A 114 17.55 11.81 7.79
N LEU A 115 18.14 12.43 6.77
CA LEU A 115 18.31 13.89 6.70
C LEU A 115 17.41 14.49 5.62
N PRO A 116 16.55 15.47 5.94
CA PRO A 116 15.82 16.24 4.94
C PRO A 116 16.76 16.99 3.98
N PRO A 117 16.28 17.36 2.78
CA PRO A 117 17.04 18.21 1.87
C PRO A 117 17.17 19.63 2.44
N GLY A 118 18.31 20.29 2.20
CA GLY A 118 18.57 21.68 2.56
C GLY A 118 19.83 21.90 3.40
N PRO A 119 20.16 23.16 3.75
CA PRO A 119 21.39 23.50 4.45
C PRO A 119 21.37 23.15 5.96
N GLY A 120 20.19 22.95 6.56
CA GLY A 120 20.05 22.70 7.99
C GLY A 120 20.48 23.91 8.86
N PRO A 121 20.66 23.70 10.19
CA PRO A 121 20.40 22.46 10.93
C PRO A 121 18.91 22.10 10.96
N PHE A 122 18.61 20.83 11.25
CA PHE A 122 17.24 20.34 11.41
C PHE A 122 16.99 19.91 12.85
N PRO A 123 15.76 20.07 13.38
CA PRO A 123 15.38 19.42 14.63
C PRO A 123 15.61 17.91 14.56
N ALA A 124 16.22 17.33 15.59
CA ALA A 124 16.51 15.90 15.65
C ALA A 124 15.41 15.15 16.42
N MET A 125 15.10 13.94 15.94
CA MET A 125 14.23 12.97 16.61
C MET A 125 14.95 11.62 16.66
N LEU A 126 14.86 10.94 17.80
CA LEU A 126 15.31 9.56 17.93
C LEU A 126 14.09 8.65 17.88
N ASP A 127 14.11 7.69 16.96
CA ASP A 127 13.10 6.64 16.77
C ASP A 127 13.73 5.30 17.21
N LEU A 128 12.99 4.49 17.99
CA LEU A 128 13.47 3.25 18.63
C LEU A 128 12.50 2.08 18.41
#